data_AF-A0AAD4UPS2-F1
#
_entry.id   AF-A0AAD4UPS2-F1
#
_cell.length_a   1.000
_cell.length_b   1.000
_cell.length_c   1.000
_cell.angle_alpha   90.00
_cell.angle_beta   90.00
_cell.angle_gamma   90.00
#
_symmetry.space_group_name_H-M   'P 1'
#
loop_
_entity.id
_entity.type
_entity.pdbx_description
1 polymer ?
#
loop_
_entity_poly.entity_id
_entity_poly.type
_entity_poly.pdbx_seq_one_letter_code
_entity_poly.pdbx_strand_id
1 'polypeptide(L)'
;MIFSLLPYLFPQSVLLKANWKSKVSLNPPWREIFRGETVTLTCGANRSSENESSVWIHNGTTLKETNSRWDIVKARMQDSGKYQCRIKGFAISEPVYLNVISDWLILQASAEVMMEGESLFLRCHSWKNLNAFKVIYYKDNRALKYWYENHNISITNVTEGDSGIYYCVGRIQRLNYTSNKLKIIVKKRLLISTQQQFTLLLKMKRIRKRNRFTDPQPKPDPPGN
;
A
#
# COMPACT_ATOMS: atom_id res chain seq x y z
N MET A 1 -49.03 -24.08 -43.03
CA MET A 1 -48.19 -22.88 -42.84
C MET A 1 -47.26 -23.13 -41.66
N ILE A 2 -45.96 -23.22 -41.94
CA ILE A 2 -44.90 -23.60 -41.00
C ILE A 2 -44.43 -22.33 -40.28
N PHE A 3 -44.51 -22.29 -38.95
CA PHE A 3 -43.88 -21.22 -38.16
C PHE A 3 -42.42 -21.59 -37.88
N SER A 4 -41.51 -20.87 -38.51
CA SER A 4 -40.07 -20.94 -38.28
C SER A 4 -39.72 -20.29 -36.94
N LEU A 5 -39.10 -21.08 -36.05
CA LEU A 5 -38.42 -20.61 -34.84
C LEU A 5 -37.06 -20.04 -35.24
N LEU A 6 -36.85 -18.74 -35.06
CA LEU A 6 -35.51 -18.14 -34.99
C LEU A 6 -35.15 -17.94 -33.51
N PRO A 7 -34.08 -18.55 -32.99
CA PRO A 7 -33.57 -18.25 -31.66
C PRO A 7 -32.85 -16.89 -31.74
N TYR A 8 -33.42 -15.86 -31.12
CA TYR A 8 -32.68 -14.61 -30.91
C TYR A 8 -31.51 -14.90 -29.97
N LEU A 9 -30.33 -14.94 -30.58
CA LEU A 9 -29.02 -14.92 -29.96
C LEU A 9 -28.97 -13.76 -28.96
N PHE A 10 -28.79 -14.09 -27.69
CA PHE A 10 -28.33 -13.14 -26.69
C PHE A 10 -27.00 -12.55 -27.14
N PRO A 11 -26.84 -11.22 -27.25
CA PRO A 11 -25.51 -10.64 -27.42
C PRO A 11 -24.73 -10.84 -26.11
N GLN A 12 -23.81 -11.81 -26.13
CA GLN A 12 -22.89 -12.16 -25.06
C GLN A 12 -21.76 -11.11 -24.91
N SER A 13 -22.09 -9.82 -24.76
CA SER A 13 -21.07 -8.77 -24.66
C SER A 13 -21.41 -7.64 -23.69
N VAL A 14 -22.03 -7.95 -22.56
CA VAL A 14 -21.72 -7.19 -21.33
C VAL A 14 -20.49 -7.84 -20.69
N LEU A 15 -19.35 -7.69 -21.36
CA LEU A 15 -18.05 -8.02 -20.79
C LEU A 15 -17.86 -7.08 -19.59
N LEU A 16 -17.99 -7.63 -18.39
CA LEU A 16 -17.55 -6.97 -17.15
C LEU A 16 -16.20 -6.32 -17.42
N LYS A 17 -16.17 -4.98 -17.43
CA LYS A 17 -14.95 -4.19 -17.58
C LYS A 17 -14.14 -4.36 -16.30
N ALA A 18 -13.51 -5.53 -16.14
CA ALA A 18 -12.50 -5.77 -15.13
C ALA A 18 -11.36 -4.79 -15.42
N ASN A 19 -11.33 -3.68 -14.69
CA ASN A 19 -10.31 -2.67 -14.87
C ASN A 19 -9.04 -3.16 -14.15
N TRP A 20 -8.26 -3.97 -14.84
CA TRP A 20 -7.01 -4.51 -14.33
C TRP A 20 -6.07 -3.37 -13.93
N LYS A 21 -5.41 -3.48 -12.78
CA LYS A 21 -4.57 -2.41 -12.22
C LYS A 21 -3.11 -2.82 -12.22
N SER A 22 -2.23 -1.91 -12.65
CA SER A 22 -0.78 -2.09 -12.52
C SER A 22 -0.35 -2.07 -11.05
N LYS A 23 0.81 -2.65 -10.74
CA LYS A 23 1.38 -2.72 -9.40
C LYS A 23 2.89 -2.48 -9.48
N VAL A 24 3.39 -1.62 -8.61
CA VAL A 24 4.83 -1.42 -8.41
C VAL A 24 5.30 -2.35 -7.30
N SER A 25 6.39 -3.06 -7.53
CA SER A 25 7.14 -3.81 -6.50
C SER A 25 8.59 -3.34 -6.46
N LEU A 26 9.16 -3.36 -5.25
CA LEU A 26 10.56 -3.02 -5.02
C LEU A 26 11.36 -4.30 -4.79
N ASN A 27 12.59 -4.34 -5.30
CA ASN A 27 13.57 -5.37 -4.96
C ASN A 27 14.93 -4.72 -4.67
N PRO A 28 15.46 -4.83 -3.44
CA PRO A 28 14.83 -5.38 -2.23
C PRO A 28 13.50 -4.67 -1.83
N PRO A 29 12.67 -5.23 -0.93
CA PRO A 29 11.31 -4.73 -0.66
C PRO A 29 11.27 -3.43 0.17
N TRP A 30 12.42 -2.86 0.51
CA TRP A 30 12.54 -1.75 1.45
C TRP A 30 12.16 -0.42 0.80
N ARG A 31 11.30 0.35 1.48
CA ARG A 31 10.97 1.74 1.10
C ARG A 31 11.96 2.76 1.64
N GLU A 32 12.60 2.45 2.76
CA GLU A 32 13.68 3.23 3.34
C GLU A 32 15.01 2.64 2.86
N ILE A 33 15.78 3.42 2.09
CA ILE A 33 17.10 3.02 1.61
C ILE A 33 18.13 4.10 1.92
N PHE A 34 19.39 3.71 1.92
CA PHE A 34 20.49 4.65 2.07
C PHE A 34 20.84 5.31 0.74
N ARG A 35 21.32 6.56 0.82
CA ARG A 35 21.98 7.23 -0.30
C ARG A 35 23.09 6.33 -0.87
N GLY A 36 23.15 6.21 -2.19
CA GLY A 36 24.14 5.40 -2.88
C GLY A 36 23.79 3.91 -3.01
N GLU A 37 22.71 3.43 -2.38
CA GLU A 37 22.20 2.08 -2.60
C GLU A 37 21.49 1.96 -3.96
N THR A 38 21.25 0.71 -4.36
CA THR A 38 20.52 0.38 -5.58
C THR A 38 19.21 -0.31 -5.21
N VAL A 39 18.13 0.10 -5.86
CA VAL A 39 16.82 -0.56 -5.78
C VAL A 39 16.25 -0.75 -7.17
N THR A 40 15.70 -1.93 -7.43
CA THR A 40 14.95 -2.24 -8.64
C THR A 40 13.47 -1.98 -8.41
N LEU A 41 12.85 -1.19 -9.27
CA LEU A 41 11.42 -1.02 -9.37
C LEU A 41 10.89 -1.89 -10.50
N THR A 42 9.86 -2.68 -10.24
CA THR A 42 9.18 -3.51 -11.25
C THR A 42 7.72 -3.12 -11.33
N CYS A 43 7.24 -2.89 -12.55
CA CYS A 43 5.84 -2.68 -12.88
C CYS A 43 5.26 -4.00 -13.40
N GLY A 44 4.25 -4.54 -12.72
CA GLY A 44 3.58 -5.76 -13.13
C GLY A 44 2.06 -5.69 -12.95
N ALA A 45 1.37 -6.67 -13.52
CA ALA A 45 -0.05 -6.92 -13.29
C ALA A 45 -0.33 -8.43 -13.41
N ASN A 46 -1.46 -8.89 -12.85
CA ASN A 46 -1.89 -10.27 -13.08
C ASN A 46 -2.11 -10.48 -14.58
N ARG A 47 -1.28 -11.35 -15.20
CA ARG A 47 -1.20 -11.67 -16.63
C ARG A 47 -0.36 -10.75 -17.52
N SER A 48 0.38 -9.77 -16.98
CA SER A 48 1.32 -9.01 -17.80
C SER A 48 2.59 -9.83 -18.06
N SER A 49 3.05 -9.82 -19.31
CA SER A 49 4.41 -10.29 -19.65
C SER A 49 5.46 -9.31 -19.11
N GLU A 50 6.65 -9.81 -18.71
CA GLU A 50 7.77 -8.97 -18.29
C GLU A 50 8.23 -7.99 -19.39
N ASN A 51 7.91 -8.26 -20.66
CA ASN A 51 8.29 -7.42 -21.81
C ASN A 51 7.24 -6.37 -22.20
N GLU A 52 6.19 -6.16 -21.40
CA GLU A 52 5.21 -5.12 -21.70
C GLU A 52 5.77 -3.73 -21.40
N SER A 53 5.68 -2.83 -22.40
CA SER A 53 6.06 -1.43 -22.24
C SER A 53 5.25 -0.78 -21.10
N SER A 54 5.94 -0.15 -20.15
CA SER A 54 5.31 0.52 -19.02
C SER A 54 5.65 2.02 -19.02
N VAL A 55 4.76 2.83 -18.44
CA VAL A 55 5.01 4.26 -18.25
C VAL A 55 5.24 4.51 -16.77
N TRP A 56 6.42 5.00 -16.42
CA TRP A 56 6.76 5.37 -15.05
C TRP A 56 6.41 6.83 -14.74
N ILE A 57 5.93 7.07 -13.54
CA ILE A 57 5.55 8.38 -13.03
C ILE A 57 6.24 8.58 -11.67
N HIS A 58 7.06 9.62 -11.55
CA HIS A 58 7.73 10.00 -10.31
C HIS A 58 7.30 11.41 -9.91
N ASN A 59 6.74 11.55 -8.71
CA ASN A 59 6.20 12.81 -8.19
C ASN A 59 5.24 13.52 -9.17
N GLY A 60 4.45 12.74 -9.92
CA GLY A 60 3.49 13.24 -10.91
C GLY A 60 4.09 13.52 -12.30
N THR A 61 5.40 13.43 -12.46
CA THR A 61 6.09 13.62 -13.75
C THR A 61 6.31 12.28 -14.45
N THR A 62 5.92 12.18 -15.71
CA THR A 62 6.18 11.00 -16.54
C THR A 62 7.66 10.93 -16.89
N LEU A 63 8.29 9.78 -16.62
CA LEU A 63 9.67 9.51 -16.95
C LEU A 63 9.80 8.96 -18.37
N LYS A 64 11.00 9.08 -18.95
CA LYS A 64 11.33 8.50 -20.26
C LYS A 64 11.55 6.98 -20.20
N GLU A 65 11.56 6.40 -19.01
CA GLU A 65 11.75 4.98 -18.79
C GLU A 65 10.52 4.18 -19.26
N THR A 66 10.76 3.21 -20.14
CA THR A 66 9.71 2.38 -20.74
C THR A 66 9.78 0.92 -20.33
N ASN A 67 10.89 0.48 -19.74
CA ASN A 67 11.04 -0.90 -19.30
C ASN A 67 10.14 -1.16 -18.09
N SER A 68 9.56 -2.36 -18.04
CA SER A 68 8.81 -2.84 -16.87
C SER A 68 9.67 -2.93 -15.62
N ARG A 69 10.99 -3.09 -15.79
CA ARG A 69 12.00 -3.13 -14.73
C ARG A 69 12.94 -1.93 -14.88
N TRP A 70 13.11 -1.18 -13.79
CA TRP A 70 13.95 0.01 -13.75
C TRP A 70 14.80 0.03 -12.48
N ASP A 71 16.11 0.19 -12.65
CA ASP A 71 17.05 0.26 -11.53
C ASP A 71 17.39 1.71 -11.20
N ILE A 72 17.12 2.12 -9.96
CA ILE A 72 17.66 3.35 -9.39
C ILE A 72 19.03 3.00 -8.83
N VAL A 73 20.08 3.35 -9.56
CA VAL A 73 21.47 3.05 -9.21
C VAL A 73 22.08 4.25 -8.48
N LYS A 74 22.82 3.99 -7.38
CA LYS A 74 23.46 5.04 -6.56
C LYS A 74 22.46 6.12 -6.14
N ALA A 75 21.39 5.71 -5.46
CA ALA A 75 20.26 6.54 -5.08
C ALA A 75 20.69 7.89 -4.46
N ARG A 76 20.04 8.97 -4.88
CA ARG A 76 20.25 10.32 -4.39
C ARG A 76 19.01 10.80 -3.65
N MET A 77 19.13 11.87 -2.88
CA MET A 77 18.01 12.44 -2.14
C MET A 77 16.84 12.84 -3.06
N GLN A 78 17.13 13.22 -4.31
CA GLN A 78 16.11 13.58 -5.30
C GLN A 78 15.31 12.38 -5.82
N ASP A 79 15.84 11.16 -5.65
CA ASP A 79 15.14 9.93 -6.01
C ASP A 79 14.09 9.55 -4.93
N SER A 80 14.01 10.28 -3.81
CA SER A 80 12.90 10.16 -2.89
C SER A 80 11.57 10.61 -3.53
N GLY A 81 10.48 9.97 -3.14
CA GLY A 81 9.14 10.42 -3.49
C GLY A 81 8.20 9.31 -3.94
N LYS A 82 7.15 9.72 -4.65
CA LYS A 82 6.04 8.89 -5.05
C LYS A 82 6.28 8.28 -6.42
N TYR A 83 6.30 6.95 -6.49
CA TYR A 83 6.44 6.17 -7.71
C TYR A 83 5.13 5.47 -8.07
N GLN A 84 4.73 5.59 -9.33
CA GLN A 84 3.59 4.90 -9.92
C GLN A 84 3.97 4.40 -11.31
N CYS A 85 3.29 3.36 -11.78
CA CYS A 85 3.47 2.88 -13.14
C CYS A 85 2.13 2.58 -13.81
N ARG A 86 2.13 2.56 -15.15
CA ARG A 86 0.98 2.16 -15.96
C ARG A 86 1.42 1.26 -17.10
N ILE A 87 0.88 0.06 -17.14
CA ILE A 87 0.99 -0.86 -18.29
C ILE A 87 -0.10 -0.54 -19.30
N LYS A 88 0.18 -0.70 -20.60
CA LYS A 88 -0.81 -0.44 -21.67
C LYS A 88 -2.04 -1.33 -21.48
N GLY A 89 -3.22 -0.72 -21.40
CA GLY A 89 -4.49 -1.43 -21.18
C GLY A 89 -4.85 -1.67 -19.71
N PHE A 90 -4.01 -1.23 -18.77
CA PHE A 90 -4.25 -1.33 -17.32
C PHE A 90 -4.42 0.06 -16.69
N ALA A 91 -5.14 0.13 -15.57
CA ALA A 91 -5.21 1.30 -14.73
C ALA A 91 -3.87 1.58 -14.02
N ILE A 92 -3.59 2.86 -13.74
CA ILE A 92 -2.40 3.30 -13.01
C ILE A 92 -2.28 2.59 -11.66
N SER A 93 -1.06 2.27 -11.24
CA SER A 93 -0.82 1.61 -9.97
C SER A 93 -1.18 2.47 -8.76
N GLU A 94 -1.40 1.80 -7.62
CA GLU A 94 -1.25 2.48 -6.32
C GLU A 94 0.16 3.04 -6.18
N PRO A 95 0.34 4.15 -5.45
CA PRO A 95 1.64 4.74 -5.22
C PRO A 95 2.50 3.89 -4.29
N VAL A 96 3.79 3.82 -4.60
CA VAL A 96 4.84 3.37 -3.69
C VAL A 96 5.72 4.56 -3.38
N TYR A 97 5.96 4.80 -2.10
CA TYR A 97 6.88 5.85 -1.66
C TYR A 97 8.25 5.23 -1.42
N LEU A 98 9.28 5.86 -1.97
CA LEU A 98 10.68 5.55 -1.70
C LEU A 98 11.28 6.74 -0.94
N ASN A 99 12.04 6.45 0.11
CA ASN A 99 12.72 7.44 0.91
C ASN A 99 14.21 7.12 0.98
N VAL A 100 15.02 8.02 0.42
CA VAL A 100 16.48 7.94 0.44
C VAL A 100 16.98 8.74 1.65
N ILE A 101 17.66 8.07 2.56
CA ILE A 101 18.15 8.62 3.82
C ILE A 101 19.69 8.67 3.80
N SER A 102 20.26 9.65 4.49
CA SER A 102 21.69 9.76 4.75
C SER A 102 21.92 9.80 6.26
N ASP A 103 21.98 8.64 6.90
CA ASP A 103 22.18 8.45 8.34
C ASP A 103 23.05 7.20 8.59
N TRP A 104 23.33 6.87 9.85
CA TRP A 104 24.12 5.71 10.25
C TRP A 104 23.28 4.43 10.37
N LEU A 105 22.02 4.56 10.79
CA LEU A 105 21.05 3.47 10.91
C LEU A 105 19.72 3.88 10.27
N ILE A 106 19.08 2.95 9.58
CA ILE A 106 17.68 3.07 9.17
C ILE A 106 16.93 1.81 9.57
N LEU A 107 15.67 1.98 9.97
CA LEU A 107 14.76 0.87 10.13
C LEU A 107 14.12 0.60 8.77
N GLN A 108 14.28 -0.62 8.26
CA GLN A 108 13.59 -1.11 7.08
C GLN A 108 12.47 -2.04 7.51
N ALA A 109 11.31 -1.92 6.87
CA ALA A 109 10.15 -2.78 7.09
C ALA A 109 9.67 -3.39 5.76
N SER A 110 9.17 -4.63 5.79
CA SER A 110 8.58 -5.26 4.60
C SER A 110 7.33 -4.52 4.11
N ALA A 111 6.54 -3.98 5.04
CA ALA A 111 5.41 -3.11 4.76
C ALA A 111 5.13 -2.19 5.95
N GLU A 112 4.58 -1.01 5.69
CA GLU A 112 4.11 -0.07 6.72
C GLU A 112 2.61 -0.22 6.99
N VAL A 113 1.87 -0.81 6.04
CA VAL A 113 0.45 -1.10 6.16
C VAL A 113 0.20 -2.53 5.72
N MET A 114 -0.41 -3.33 6.59
CA MET A 114 -0.68 -4.75 6.36
C MET A 114 -1.99 -5.17 7.03
N MET A 115 -2.47 -6.36 6.71
CA MET A 115 -3.66 -6.95 7.31
C MET A 115 -3.29 -7.88 8.47
N GLU A 116 -4.20 -8.04 9.42
CA GLU A 116 -4.05 -9.06 10.46
C GLU A 116 -3.84 -10.47 9.85
N GLY A 117 -2.95 -11.24 10.48
CA GLY A 117 -2.55 -12.55 10.00
C GLY A 117 -1.34 -12.56 9.06
N GLU A 118 -0.94 -11.40 8.53
CA GLU A 118 0.27 -11.28 7.71
C GLU A 118 1.55 -11.32 8.58
N SER A 119 2.71 -11.26 7.93
CA SER A 119 4.02 -11.25 8.59
C SER A 119 4.74 -9.93 8.38
N LEU A 120 5.26 -9.36 9.46
CA LEU A 120 6.07 -8.16 9.45
C LEU A 120 7.55 -8.53 9.62
N PHE A 121 8.39 -8.08 8.69
CA PHE A 121 9.84 -8.18 8.79
C PHE A 121 10.44 -6.80 9.04
N LEU A 122 11.25 -6.70 10.08
CA LEU A 122 12.01 -5.51 10.44
C LEU A 122 13.51 -5.78 10.34
N ARG A 123 14.23 -4.83 9.77
CA ARG A 123 15.69 -4.87 9.65
C ARG A 123 16.27 -3.53 10.07
N CYS A 124 17.13 -3.55 11.08
CA CYS A 124 17.96 -2.41 11.44
C CYS A 124 19.15 -2.39 10.48
N HIS A 125 19.08 -1.56 9.45
CA HIS A 125 20.09 -1.52 8.40
C HIS A 125 21.12 -0.44 8.69
N SER A 126 22.39 -0.79 8.58
CA SER A 126 23.52 0.09 8.85
C SER A 126 24.14 0.62 7.58
N TRP A 127 24.60 1.86 7.63
CA TRP A 127 25.25 2.50 6.49
C TRP A 127 26.39 1.62 5.94
N LYS A 128 26.41 1.40 4.63
CA LYS A 128 27.38 0.52 3.94
C LYS A 128 27.46 -0.91 4.49
N ASN A 129 26.39 -1.42 5.10
CA ASN A 129 26.37 -2.73 5.77
C ASN A 129 27.45 -2.88 6.86
N LEU A 130 27.77 -1.80 7.58
CA LEU A 130 28.70 -1.87 8.71
C LEU A 130 28.15 -2.75 9.85
N ASN A 131 29.03 -3.37 10.63
CA ASN A 131 28.58 -4.17 11.78
C ASN A 131 28.02 -3.26 12.87
N ALA A 132 26.71 -3.40 13.14
CA ALA A 132 26.03 -2.79 14.27
C ALA A 132 25.89 -3.82 15.40
N PHE A 133 26.22 -3.40 16.62
CA PHE A 133 26.18 -4.23 17.82
C PHE A 133 25.18 -3.69 18.84
N LYS A 134 24.79 -4.54 19.79
CA LYS A 134 23.87 -4.19 20.90
C LYS A 134 22.59 -3.54 20.35
N VAL A 135 22.04 -4.14 19.30
CA VAL A 135 20.87 -3.62 18.59
C VAL A 135 19.62 -3.87 19.41
N ILE A 136 18.86 -2.81 19.67
CA ILE A 136 17.56 -2.85 20.35
C ILE A 136 16.50 -2.31 19.40
N TYR A 137 15.44 -3.07 19.19
CA TYR A 137 14.24 -2.59 18.52
C TYR A 137 13.27 -2.05 19.55
N TYR A 138 12.67 -0.90 19.24
CA TYR A 138 11.67 -0.24 20.05
C TYR A 138 10.35 -0.15 19.30
N LYS A 139 9.26 -0.16 20.05
CA LYS A 139 7.92 0.18 19.60
C LYS A 139 7.26 1.07 20.64
N ASP A 140 6.81 2.23 20.22
CA ASP A 140 6.18 3.23 21.11
C ASP A 140 7.06 3.53 22.35
N ASN A 141 8.37 3.64 22.09
CA ASN A 141 9.43 3.85 23.08
C ASN A 141 9.63 2.71 24.09
N ARG A 142 8.99 1.55 23.91
CA ARG A 142 9.22 0.34 24.70
C ARG A 142 10.17 -0.59 23.96
N ALA A 143 11.18 -1.11 24.65
CA ALA A 143 12.10 -2.07 24.07
C ALA A 143 11.37 -3.39 23.79
N LEU A 144 11.44 -3.86 22.54
CA LEU A 144 10.84 -5.11 22.09
C LEU A 144 11.82 -6.28 22.16
N LYS A 145 13.01 -6.11 21.59
CA LYS A 145 14.00 -7.18 21.50
C LYS A 145 15.41 -6.62 21.42
N TYR A 146 16.33 -7.30 22.09
CA TYR A 146 17.76 -7.01 22.11
C TYR A 146 18.53 -8.13 21.39
N TRP A 147 19.54 -7.75 20.63
CA TRP A 147 20.50 -8.66 20.02
C TRP A 147 21.91 -8.08 20.15
N TYR A 148 22.90 -8.93 20.46
CA TYR A 148 24.29 -8.46 20.50
C TYR A 148 24.82 -8.16 19.10
N GLU A 149 24.51 -9.01 18.13
CA GLU A 149 24.79 -8.80 16.71
C GLU A 149 23.52 -8.38 15.96
N ASN A 150 23.69 -7.72 14.82
CA ASN A 150 22.55 -7.23 14.06
C ASN A 150 21.70 -8.40 13.53
N HIS A 151 20.45 -8.48 13.99
CA HIS A 151 19.52 -9.53 13.63
C HIS A 151 18.20 -8.92 13.15
N ASN A 152 17.63 -9.52 12.11
CA ASN A 152 16.32 -9.14 11.59
C ASN A 152 15.22 -9.70 12.50
N ILE A 153 14.14 -8.94 12.70
CA ILE A 153 12.98 -9.42 13.46
C ILE A 153 11.90 -9.83 12.48
N SER A 154 11.29 -10.99 12.73
CA SER A 154 10.05 -11.42 12.08
C SER A 154 8.96 -11.52 13.14
N ILE A 155 7.86 -10.81 12.93
CA ILE A 155 6.62 -10.95 13.71
C ILE A 155 5.63 -11.64 12.78
N THR A 156 5.40 -12.92 13.02
CA THR A 156 4.43 -13.72 12.25
C THR A 156 3.03 -13.56 12.82
N ASN A 157 2.00 -13.58 11.97
CA ASN A 157 0.61 -13.51 12.39
C ASN A 157 0.33 -12.22 13.20
N VAL A 158 0.62 -11.07 12.58
CA VAL A 158 0.47 -9.76 13.21
C VAL A 158 -0.98 -9.47 13.59
N THR A 159 -1.15 -8.73 14.69
CA THR A 159 -2.43 -8.30 15.23
C THR A 159 -2.56 -6.78 15.16
N GLU A 160 -3.77 -6.21 15.33
CA GLU A 160 -3.95 -4.76 15.47
C GLU A 160 -3.03 -4.18 16.57
N GLY A 161 -2.81 -4.96 17.63
CA GLY A 161 -1.94 -4.62 18.74
C GLY A 161 -0.48 -4.41 18.33
N ASP A 162 -0.03 -4.91 17.18
CA ASP A 162 1.31 -4.68 16.61
C ASP A 162 1.45 -3.33 15.88
N SER A 163 0.36 -2.58 15.71
CA SER A 163 0.46 -1.20 15.20
C SER A 163 1.26 -0.32 16.17
N GLY A 164 2.04 0.61 15.66
CA GLY A 164 2.85 1.52 16.49
C GLY A 164 3.97 2.22 15.73
N ILE A 165 4.76 3.00 16.46
CA ILE A 165 5.95 3.66 15.94
C ILE A 165 7.19 2.85 16.31
N TYR A 166 7.88 2.32 15.31
CA TYR A 166 9.06 1.48 15.46
C TYR A 166 10.33 2.25 15.13
N TYR A 167 11.42 1.93 15.83
CA TYR A 167 12.78 2.35 15.50
C TYR A 167 13.78 1.37 16.12
N CYS A 168 15.04 1.43 15.68
CA CYS A 168 16.12 0.68 16.32
C CYS A 168 17.22 1.62 16.84
N VAL A 169 17.91 1.16 17.88
CA VAL A 169 19.13 1.76 18.41
C VAL A 169 20.22 0.72 18.33
N GLY A 170 21.40 1.11 17.86
CA GLY A 170 22.53 0.20 17.75
C GLY A 170 23.85 0.95 17.91
N ARG A 171 24.90 0.20 18.21
CA ARG A 171 26.25 0.72 18.35
C ARG A 171 27.06 0.39 17.11
N ILE A 172 27.58 1.42 16.44
CA ILE A 172 28.56 1.26 15.36
C ILE A 172 29.88 1.83 15.88
N GLN A 173 30.91 0.98 15.90
CA GLN A 173 32.20 1.29 16.54
C GLN A 173 32.01 1.66 18.04
N ARG A 174 32.19 2.93 18.39
CA ARG A 174 32.10 3.43 19.77
C ARG A 174 30.87 4.31 20.04
N LEU A 175 30.07 4.59 19.03
CA LEU A 175 28.95 5.52 19.12
C LEU A 175 27.61 4.78 19.00
N ASN A 176 26.62 5.29 19.72
CA ASN A 176 25.25 4.83 19.62
C ASN A 176 24.50 5.67 18.60
N TYR A 177 23.80 5.00 17.70
CA TYR A 177 22.97 5.61 16.68
C TYR A 177 21.53 5.15 16.84
N THR A 178 20.60 6.02 16.46
CA THR A 178 19.17 5.75 16.45
C THR A 178 18.67 5.88 15.02
N SER A 179 17.86 4.94 14.57
CA SER A 179 17.29 4.99 13.23
C SER A 179 16.17 6.03 13.09
N ASN A 180 15.73 6.23 11.85
CA ASN A 180 14.42 6.81 11.57
C ASN A 180 13.28 6.03 12.27
N LYS A 181 12.18 6.74 12.53
CA LYS A 181 10.96 6.19 13.12
C LYS A 181 9.96 5.84 12.02
N LEU A 182 9.47 4.61 12.01
CA LEU A 182 8.46 4.13 11.07
C LEU A 182 7.13 3.88 11.75
N LYS A 183 6.03 4.37 11.17
CA LYS A 183 4.68 4.09 11.65
C LYS A 183 4.15 2.84 10.93
N ILE A 184 3.92 1.79 11.69
CA ILE A 184 3.36 0.53 11.18
C ILE A 184 1.89 0.44 11.59
N ILE A 185 1.04 0.07 10.64
CA ILE A 185 -0.41 -0.04 10.80
C ILE A 185 -0.87 -1.43 10.38
N VAL A 186 -1.46 -2.16 11.32
CA VAL A 186 -2.11 -3.45 11.06
C VAL A 186 -3.62 -3.23 11.02
N LYS A 187 -4.24 -3.54 9.88
CA LYS A 187 -5.68 -3.39 9.67
C LYS A 187 -6.40 -4.69 9.97
N LYS A 188 -7.47 -4.61 10.77
CA LYS A 188 -8.40 -5.71 10.96
C LYS A 188 -9.08 -6.12 9.66
N ARG A 189 -9.17 -7.43 9.44
CA ARG A 189 -10.06 -7.96 8.41
C ARG A 189 -11.50 -7.78 8.90
N LEU A 190 -12.26 -6.89 8.27
CA LEU A 190 -13.68 -6.73 8.55
C LEU A 190 -14.41 -8.00 8.12
N LEU A 191 -14.60 -8.94 9.05
CA LEU A 191 -15.57 -10.02 8.90
C LEU A 191 -16.96 -9.42 9.12
N ILE A 192 -17.51 -8.80 8.08
CA ILE A 192 -18.93 -8.46 8.13
C ILE A 192 -19.67 -9.79 8.01
N SER A 193 -20.25 -10.26 9.11
CA SER A 193 -21.17 -11.40 9.08
C SER A 193 -22.25 -11.12 8.02
N THR A 194 -22.69 -12.14 7.27
CA THR A 194 -23.78 -11.99 6.30
C THR A 194 -25.01 -11.32 6.95
N GLN A 195 -25.30 -11.62 8.23
CA GLN A 195 -26.32 -10.92 9.01
C GLN A 195 -26.03 -9.42 9.20
N GLN A 196 -24.77 -9.03 9.44
CA GLN A 196 -24.38 -7.62 9.56
C GLN A 196 -24.46 -6.90 8.20
N GLN A 197 -24.11 -7.56 7.08
CA GLN A 197 -24.31 -7.04 5.72
C GLN A 197 -25.79 -6.81 5.41
N PHE A 198 -26.66 -7.78 5.70
CA PHE A 198 -28.11 -7.65 5.57
C PHE A 198 -28.66 -6.53 6.45
N THR A 199 -28.20 -6.43 7.71
CA THR A 199 -28.63 -5.37 8.63
C THR A 199 -28.19 -3.99 8.14
N LEU A 200 -26.98 -3.86 7.59
CA LEU A 200 -26.48 -2.61 7.01
C LEU A 200 -27.29 -2.20 5.77
N LEU A 201 -27.60 -3.16 4.89
CA LEU A 201 -28.48 -2.94 3.72
C LEU A 201 -29.90 -2.54 4.12
N LEU A 202 -30.48 -3.19 5.13
CA LEU A 202 -31.80 -2.84 5.66
C LEU A 202 -31.80 -1.44 6.29
N LYS A 203 -30.74 -1.06 7.03
CA LYS A 203 -30.57 0.31 7.55
C LYS A 203 -30.49 1.34 6.43
N MET A 204 -29.71 1.09 5.37
CA MET A 204 -29.62 1.98 4.21
C MET A 204 -30.97 2.11 3.47
N LYS A 205 -31.72 1.02 3.30
CA LYS A 205 -33.07 1.07 2.72
C LYS A 205 -34.07 1.83 3.59
N ARG A 206 -34.01 1.69 4.92
CA ARG A 206 -34.84 2.44 5.87
C ARG A 206 -34.53 3.94 5.87
N ILE A 207 -33.25 4.33 5.79
CA ILE A 207 -32.84 5.74 5.65
C ILE A 207 -33.37 6.33 4.33
N ARG A 208 -33.28 5.58 3.22
CA ARG A 208 -33.82 6.01 1.92
C ARG A 208 -35.35 6.09 1.88
N LYS A 209 -36.05 5.35 2.76
CA LYS A 209 -37.51 5.44 2.93
C LYS A 209 -37.90 6.60 3.86
N ARG A 210 -37.09 6.89 4.89
CA ARG A 210 -37.30 8.00 5.84
C ARG A 210 -37.08 9.37 5.19
N ASN A 211 -36.06 9.52 4.34
CA ASN A 211 -35.83 10.76 3.59
C ASN A 211 -36.84 11.00 2.45
N ARG A 212 -37.71 10.03 2.15
CA ARG A 212 -38.77 10.19 1.13
C ARG A 212 -40.12 10.63 1.72
N PHE A 213 -40.22 10.76 3.04
CA PHE A 213 -41.45 11.09 3.78
C PHE A 213 -41.40 12.45 4.49
N THR A 214 -40.36 13.25 4.24
CA THR A 214 -40.21 14.62 4.77
C THR A 214 -40.15 15.60 3.60
N ASP A 215 -41.24 15.66 2.83
CA ASP A 215 -41.48 16.80 1.94
C ASP A 215 -42.47 17.74 2.66
N PRO A 216 -42.13 19.01 2.92
CA PRO A 216 -43.03 19.96 3.59
C PRO A 216 -44.24 20.26 2.71
N GLN A 217 -45.46 20.15 3.25
CA GLN A 217 -46.65 20.65 2.57
C GLN A 217 -46.51 22.17 2.28
N PRO A 218 -46.92 22.64 1.08
CA PRO A 218 -46.98 24.06 0.78
C PRO A 218 -48.00 24.77 1.70
N LYS A 219 -47.60 25.91 2.26
CA LYS A 219 -48.46 26.81 3.05
C LYS A 219 -49.59 27.34 2.15
N PRO A 220 -50.83 27.45 2.65
CA PRO A 220 -51.90 28.12 1.92
C PRO A 220 -51.63 29.62 1.81
N ASP A 221 -51.95 30.18 0.64
CA ASP A 221 -51.82 31.60 0.33
C ASP A 221 -52.72 32.46 1.23
N PRO A 222 -52.28 33.68 1.60
CA PRO A 222 -53.11 34.59 2.37
C PRO A 222 -54.28 35.12 1.52
N PRO A 223 -55.46 35.39 2.14
CA PRO A 223 -56.59 35.94 1.43
C PRO A 223 -56.29 37.37 0.97
N GLY A 224 -56.47 37.61 -0.33
CA GLY A 224 -56.41 38.95 -0.93
C GLY A 224 -57.71 39.72 -0.70
N ASN A 225 -57.55 41.03 -0.47
CA ASN A 225 -58.62 42.04 -0.39
C ASN A 225 -59.53 42.06 -1.62
#